data_AF-A0A3D0I1L9-F1
#
_entry.id   AF-A0A3D0I1L9-F1
#
_cell.length_a   1.000
_cell.length_b   1.000
_cell.length_c   1.000
_cell.angle_alpha   90.00
_cell.angle_beta   90.00
_cell.angle_gamma   90.00
#
_symmetry.space_group_name_H-M   'P 1'
#
loop_
_entity.id
_entity.type
_entity.pdbx_description
1 polymer ?
#
loop_
_entity_poly.entity_id
_entity_poly.type
_entity_poly.pdbx_seq_one_letter_code
_entity_poly.pdbx_strand_id
1 'polypeptide(L)'
;MRLLGSRLLSLSAKARLPRILFELRANRRLLDPYRPELAAQLDREDMPTYLRRIVGEDALEYLFAPLVSSTFDSEPEDLSGVFVLLALRLLSDGFTLQWFEGGNGLLTRTLAQRVPVRSGANVLSIETEPDGAKVRYRSASRERSVIADAAVVALPGSLVPQVCPKLTPAERAFFDEVHYVRGVIAFLLLERAPAALPYYGVSFPRREGIDLYGLAADHHKQGAAPPGAGLLNAALTARTAERLWEAPDAAVVQHVVDELARTPVGRLAPPQTAVHRWEAMLPQFRVGYTARLAAFLSRTDRSPRLAFAGDYLVGPYTEAALTSGMRAATEIARALDKR
;
A
#
# COMPACT_ATOMS: atom_id res chain seq x y z
N MET A 1 22.53 7.50 -6.00
CA MET A 1 22.02 8.49 -6.96
C MET A 1 22.80 9.81 -6.83
N ARG A 2 23.48 10.30 -7.88
CA ARG A 2 24.20 11.60 -7.84
C ARG A 2 23.23 12.76 -8.11
N LEU A 3 22.35 13.05 -7.15
CA LEU A 3 21.31 14.10 -7.23
C LEU A 3 21.86 15.49 -7.60
N LEU A 4 23.01 15.86 -7.04
CA LEU A 4 23.64 17.17 -7.29
C LEU A 4 24.18 17.30 -8.73
N GLY A 5 24.55 16.20 -9.37
CA GLY A 5 25.02 16.17 -10.76
C GLY A 5 23.92 16.02 -11.81
N SER A 6 22.67 15.74 -11.40
CA SER A 6 21.57 15.53 -12.33
C SER A 6 21.20 16.82 -13.07
N ARG A 7 21.00 16.74 -14.38
CA ARG A 7 20.46 17.85 -15.20
C ARG A 7 18.94 17.97 -15.14
N LEU A 8 18.26 16.96 -14.57
CA LEU A 8 16.80 16.93 -14.44
C LEU A 8 16.29 17.88 -13.35
N LEU A 9 17.14 18.25 -12.39
CA LEU A 9 16.80 19.18 -11.32
C LEU A 9 17.46 20.54 -11.58
N SER A 10 16.66 21.59 -11.62
CA SER A 10 17.16 22.96 -11.67
C SER A 10 18.00 23.29 -10.44
N LEU A 11 18.88 24.30 -10.57
CA LEU A 11 19.70 24.77 -9.43
C LEU A 11 18.82 25.27 -8.27
N SER A 12 17.68 25.90 -8.58
CA SER A 12 16.72 26.36 -7.58
C SER A 12 16.06 25.18 -6.84
N ALA A 13 15.69 24.11 -7.55
CA ALA A 13 15.17 22.90 -6.93
C ALA A 13 16.21 22.25 -6.01
N LYS A 14 17.46 22.10 -6.47
CA LYS A 14 18.57 21.56 -5.66
C LYS A 14 18.81 22.37 -4.38
N ALA A 15 18.78 23.69 -4.47
CA ALA A 15 18.95 24.58 -3.31
C ALA A 15 17.80 24.48 -2.29
N ARG A 16 16.61 24.04 -2.71
CA ARG A 16 15.46 23.84 -1.83
C ARG A 16 15.39 22.45 -1.20
N LEU A 17 16.08 21.43 -1.73
CA LEU A 17 16.08 20.07 -1.17
C LEU A 17 16.40 20.01 0.34
N PRO A 18 17.36 20.78 0.90
CA PRO A 18 17.60 20.77 2.35
C PRO A 18 16.38 21.13 3.21
N ARG A 19 15.36 21.82 2.64
CA ARG A 19 14.12 22.14 3.36
C ARG A 19 13.33 20.87 3.71
N ILE A 20 13.35 19.83 2.88
CA ILE A 20 12.68 18.56 3.24
C ILE A 20 13.37 17.89 4.44
N LEU A 21 14.70 17.97 4.52
CA LEU A 21 15.46 17.45 5.65
C LEU A 21 15.17 18.24 6.94
N PHE A 22 14.98 19.56 6.80
CA PHE A 22 14.53 20.40 7.90
C PHE A 22 13.14 19.98 8.39
N GLU A 23 12.17 19.78 7.50
CA GLU A 23 10.81 19.30 7.83
C GLU A 23 10.85 17.96 8.56
N LEU A 24 11.64 16.99 8.06
CA LEU A 24 11.84 15.68 8.69
C LEU A 24 12.46 15.78 10.09
N ARG A 25 13.39 16.73 10.29
CA ARG A 25 14.07 16.93 11.58
C ARG A 25 13.19 17.68 12.58
N ALA A 26 12.51 18.74 12.13
CA ALA A 26 11.62 19.56 12.94
C ALA A 26 10.44 18.72 13.47
N ASN A 27 9.88 17.86 12.62
CA ASN A 27 8.72 17.04 12.96
C ASN A 27 9.06 15.61 13.39
N ARG A 28 10.34 15.31 13.70
CA ARG A 28 10.82 13.92 13.94
C ARG A 28 10.05 13.10 14.98
N ARG A 29 9.42 13.76 15.97
CA ARG A 29 8.64 13.09 17.03
C ARG A 29 7.21 12.72 16.60
N LEU A 30 6.73 13.34 15.52
CA LEU A 30 5.40 13.14 14.96
C LEU A 30 5.42 12.18 13.77
N LEU A 31 6.59 12.01 13.16
CA LEU A 31 6.79 11.21 11.95
C LEU A 31 7.29 9.82 12.31
N ASP A 32 6.40 8.98 12.81
CA ASP A 32 6.63 7.55 13.02
C ASP A 32 5.81 6.77 11.98
N PRO A 33 6.46 6.05 11.04
CA PRO A 33 5.76 5.28 10.01
C PRO A 33 4.79 4.24 10.58
N TYR A 34 5.04 3.71 11.78
CA TYR A 34 4.17 2.74 12.44
C TYR A 34 3.10 3.39 13.32
N ARG A 35 3.16 4.71 13.52
CA ARG A 35 2.20 5.52 14.29
C ARG A 35 1.81 6.78 13.50
N PRO A 36 1.25 6.63 12.28
CA PRO A 36 0.93 7.76 11.40
C PRO A 36 -0.05 8.76 12.03
N GLU A 37 -0.87 8.33 13.00
CA GLU A 37 -1.83 9.18 13.69
C GLU A 37 -1.17 10.29 14.52
N LEU A 38 0.11 10.13 14.90
CA LEU A 38 0.87 11.19 15.59
C LEU A 38 1.09 12.42 14.69
N ALA A 39 1.00 12.24 13.37
CA ALA A 39 1.20 13.29 12.39
C ALA A 39 -0.09 14.06 12.05
N ALA A 40 -1.21 13.78 12.73
CA ALA A 40 -2.52 14.38 12.48
C ALA A 40 -2.51 15.91 12.31
N GLN A 41 -1.72 16.62 13.12
CA GLN A 41 -1.65 18.08 13.07
C GLN A 41 -0.92 18.67 11.84
N LEU A 42 -0.19 17.83 11.11
CA LEU A 42 0.56 18.18 9.89
C LEU A 42 -0.25 17.90 8.61
N ASP A 43 -1.33 17.14 8.73
CA ASP A 43 -2.15 16.66 7.62
C ASP A 43 -3.16 17.73 7.17
N ARG A 44 -2.70 18.65 6.32
CA ARG A 44 -3.46 19.88 5.97
C ARG A 44 -3.70 20.09 4.49
N GLU A 45 -2.85 19.53 3.64
CA GLU A 45 -2.83 19.76 2.20
C GLU A 45 -2.36 18.50 1.48
N ASP A 46 -2.68 18.40 0.19
CA ASP A 46 -2.24 17.30 -0.66
C ASP A 46 -0.73 17.34 -0.92
N MET A 47 -0.17 16.21 -1.37
CA MET A 47 1.26 16.05 -1.56
C MET A 47 1.84 16.99 -2.63
N PRO A 48 1.24 17.16 -3.83
CA PRO A 48 1.71 18.15 -4.80
C PRO A 48 1.77 19.56 -4.24
N THR A 49 0.73 20.02 -3.55
CA THR A 49 0.67 21.35 -2.94
C THR A 49 1.78 21.53 -1.89
N TYR A 50 1.94 20.56 -0.99
CA TYR A 50 2.99 20.56 0.02
C TYR A 50 4.39 20.61 -0.62
N LEU A 51 4.69 19.70 -1.54
CA LEU A 51 6.02 19.58 -2.14
C LEU A 51 6.36 20.78 -3.04
N ARG A 52 5.41 21.30 -3.82
CA ARG A 52 5.63 22.50 -4.62
C ARG A 52 6.03 23.69 -3.76
N ARG A 53 5.41 23.84 -2.58
CA ARG A 53 5.74 24.88 -1.60
C ARG A 53 7.13 24.70 -0.99
N ILE A 54 7.50 23.46 -0.63
CA ILE A 54 8.76 23.18 0.07
C ILE A 54 9.95 23.09 -0.89
N VAL A 55 9.87 22.21 -1.90
CA VAL A 55 10.97 21.83 -2.79
C VAL A 55 10.85 22.39 -4.21
N GLY A 56 9.66 22.85 -4.61
CA GLY A 56 9.40 23.37 -5.95
C GLY A 56 8.96 22.30 -6.95
N GLU A 57 8.47 22.76 -8.10
CA GLU A 57 7.85 21.93 -9.15
C GLU A 57 8.80 20.86 -9.71
N ASP A 58 10.04 21.19 -10.05
CA ASP A 58 10.96 20.22 -10.65
C ASP A 58 11.30 19.06 -9.69
N ALA A 59 11.49 19.36 -8.40
CA ALA A 59 11.76 18.33 -7.41
C ALA A 59 10.52 17.47 -7.13
N LEU A 60 9.33 18.07 -7.12
CA LEU A 60 8.09 17.32 -7.08
C LEU A 60 8.03 16.31 -8.24
N GLU A 61 8.17 16.77 -9.48
CA GLU A 61 7.92 15.93 -10.67
C GLU A 61 9.01 14.90 -10.97
N TYR A 62 10.28 15.21 -10.70
CA TYR A 62 11.41 14.34 -11.08
C TYR A 62 12.07 13.60 -9.91
N LEU A 63 11.66 13.87 -8.66
CA LEU A 63 12.25 13.20 -7.48
C LEU A 63 11.20 12.59 -6.57
N PHE A 64 10.25 13.37 -6.07
CA PHE A 64 9.34 12.88 -5.03
C PHE A 64 8.13 12.13 -5.59
N ALA A 65 7.48 12.66 -6.63
CA ALA A 65 6.35 11.98 -7.27
C ALA A 65 6.73 10.59 -7.80
N PRO A 66 7.86 10.41 -8.53
CA PRO A 66 8.22 9.09 -9.05
C PRO A 66 8.60 8.12 -7.92
N LEU A 67 9.29 8.62 -6.88
CA LEU A 67 9.64 7.83 -5.70
C LEU A 67 8.38 7.29 -5.00
N VAL A 68 7.43 8.16 -4.70
CA VAL A 68 6.19 7.77 -4.01
C VAL A 68 5.36 6.85 -4.88
N SER A 69 5.16 7.21 -6.15
CA SER A 69 4.29 6.45 -7.05
C SER A 69 4.84 5.05 -7.31
N SER A 70 6.15 4.89 -7.53
CA SER A 70 6.75 3.56 -7.73
C SER A 70 6.86 2.71 -6.47
N THR A 71 6.81 3.32 -5.28
CA THR A 71 6.92 2.59 -4.00
C THR A 71 5.56 2.17 -3.47
N PHE A 72 4.53 2.99 -3.71
CA PHE A 72 3.18 2.84 -3.13
C PHE A 72 2.07 2.80 -4.18
N ASP A 73 2.41 2.61 -5.46
CA ASP A 73 1.49 2.51 -6.61
C ASP A 73 0.29 3.47 -6.54
N SER A 74 0.59 4.74 -6.23
CA SER A 74 -0.42 5.77 -5.96
C SER A 74 0.01 7.10 -6.55
N GLU A 75 -0.94 7.85 -7.10
CA GLU A 75 -0.66 9.21 -7.53
C GLU A 75 -0.44 10.13 -6.32
N PRO A 76 0.50 11.09 -6.40
CA PRO A 76 0.70 12.07 -5.34
C PRO A 76 -0.57 12.86 -4.98
N GLU A 77 -1.43 13.16 -5.95
CA GLU A 77 -2.69 13.91 -5.77
C GLU A 77 -3.67 13.19 -4.83
N ASP A 78 -3.57 11.86 -4.73
CA ASP A 78 -4.40 11.05 -3.84
C ASP A 78 -3.80 10.90 -2.43
N LEU A 79 -2.70 11.58 -2.14
CA LEU A 79 -1.96 11.43 -0.89
C LEU A 79 -1.79 12.77 -0.18
N SER A 80 -1.82 12.73 1.14
CA SER A 80 -1.51 13.89 1.97
C SER A 80 -0.03 14.27 1.87
N GLY A 81 0.27 15.57 2.01
CA GLY A 81 1.63 16.08 2.13
C GLY A 81 2.40 15.47 3.31
N VAL A 82 1.73 15.04 4.38
CA VAL A 82 2.41 14.36 5.50
C VAL A 82 2.86 12.94 5.12
N PHE A 83 2.18 12.29 4.16
CA PHE A 83 2.49 10.93 3.74
C PHE A 83 3.89 10.84 3.13
N VAL A 84 4.33 11.86 2.36
CA VAL A 84 5.71 11.88 1.82
C VAL A 84 6.74 11.92 2.94
N LEU A 85 6.47 12.61 4.05
CA LEU A 85 7.39 12.67 5.19
C LEU A 85 7.45 11.32 5.92
N LEU A 86 6.31 10.65 6.09
CA LEU A 86 6.23 9.30 6.67
C LEU A 86 6.95 8.27 5.77
N ALA A 87 6.74 8.34 4.46
CA ALA A 87 7.43 7.51 3.47
C ALA A 87 8.95 7.73 3.50
N LEU A 88 9.40 8.99 3.52
CA LEU A 88 10.83 9.30 3.62
C LEU A 88 11.42 8.81 4.94
N ARG A 89 10.67 8.88 6.06
CA ARG A 89 11.10 8.30 7.33
C ARG A 89 11.25 6.79 7.26
N LEU A 90 10.27 6.09 6.69
CA LEU A 90 10.32 4.65 6.48
C LEU A 90 11.54 4.25 5.65
N LEU A 91 11.82 4.98 4.58
CA LEU A 91 12.92 4.67 3.66
C LEU A 91 14.30 5.12 4.14
N SER A 92 14.38 6.04 5.12
CA SER A 92 15.66 6.60 5.60
C SER A 92 16.20 5.91 6.85
N ASP A 93 15.38 5.18 7.59
CA ASP A 93 15.76 4.61 8.89
C ASP A 93 16.01 3.09 8.81
N GLY A 94 17.21 2.71 8.38
CA GLY A 94 17.62 1.29 8.35
C GLY A 94 16.81 0.42 7.38
N PHE A 95 16.14 1.02 6.40
CA PHE A 95 15.31 0.32 5.44
C PHE A 95 16.11 -0.74 4.67
N THR A 96 15.63 -1.97 4.71
CA THR A 96 16.16 -3.08 3.91
C THR A 96 15.01 -3.81 3.26
N LEU A 97 15.16 -4.10 1.97
CA LEU A 97 14.23 -4.97 1.27
C LEU A 97 14.61 -6.42 1.55
N GLN A 98 13.67 -7.17 2.11
CA GLN A 98 13.82 -8.59 2.38
C GLN A 98 12.71 -9.36 1.65
N TRP A 99 13.00 -10.61 1.35
CA TRP A 99 12.07 -11.53 0.72
C TRP A 99 12.35 -12.93 1.22
N PHE A 100 11.34 -13.79 1.10
CA PHE A 100 11.49 -15.21 1.37
C PHE A 100 11.88 -15.94 0.10
N GLU A 101 12.77 -16.92 0.22
CA GLU A 101 12.96 -17.93 -0.82
C GLU A 101 11.62 -18.63 -1.07
N GLY A 102 11.18 -18.71 -2.33
CA GLY A 102 9.83 -19.18 -2.68
C GLY A 102 8.71 -18.13 -2.56
N GLY A 103 9.08 -16.85 -2.39
CA GLY A 103 8.19 -15.69 -2.47
C GLY A 103 7.48 -15.32 -1.17
N ASN A 104 6.99 -14.08 -1.11
CA ASN A 104 6.40 -13.50 0.12
C ASN A 104 5.18 -14.24 0.65
N GLY A 105 4.49 -15.03 -0.19
CA GLY A 105 3.41 -15.91 0.24
C GLY A 105 3.84 -17.04 1.18
N LEU A 106 5.15 -17.29 1.34
CA LEU A 106 5.66 -18.27 2.32
C LEU A 106 5.22 -17.91 3.74
N LEU A 107 5.29 -16.63 4.11
CA LEU A 107 4.92 -16.15 5.45
C LEU A 107 3.47 -16.50 5.78
N THR A 108 2.53 -16.14 4.91
CA THR A 108 1.10 -16.35 5.14
C THR A 108 0.71 -17.83 5.08
N ARG A 109 1.29 -18.61 4.17
CA ARG A 109 1.07 -20.08 4.12
C ARG A 109 1.59 -20.76 5.39
N THR A 110 2.76 -20.35 5.90
CA THR A 110 3.34 -20.93 7.12
C THR A 110 2.50 -20.58 8.35
N LEU A 111 2.00 -19.33 8.44
CA LEU A 111 1.10 -18.93 9.53
C LEU A 111 -0.21 -19.71 9.49
N ALA A 112 -0.80 -19.90 8.29
CA ALA A 112 -2.04 -20.65 8.10
C ALA A 112 -1.94 -22.13 8.54
N GLN A 113 -0.75 -22.72 8.54
CA GLN A 113 -0.52 -24.09 9.04
C GLN A 113 -0.55 -24.18 10.57
N ARG A 114 -0.40 -23.06 11.28
CA ARG A 114 -0.31 -23.02 12.76
C ARG A 114 -1.64 -22.71 13.44
N VAL A 115 -2.66 -22.31 12.68
CA VAL A 115 -3.97 -21.95 13.22
C VAL A 115 -5.09 -22.59 12.39
N PRO A 116 -6.27 -22.85 12.97
CA PRO A 116 -7.42 -23.33 12.19
C PRO A 116 -7.84 -22.27 11.16
N VAL A 117 -7.73 -22.59 9.87
CA VAL A 117 -8.17 -21.71 8.77
C VAL A 117 -9.35 -22.34 8.04
N ARG A 118 -10.42 -21.54 7.85
CA ARG A 118 -11.58 -21.91 7.02
C ARG A 118 -11.58 -21.10 5.73
N SER A 119 -11.05 -21.66 4.65
CA SER A 119 -11.14 -21.06 3.32
C SER A 119 -12.52 -21.27 2.69
N GLY A 120 -12.87 -20.48 1.66
CA GLY A 120 -14.18 -20.56 1.01
C GLY A 120 -15.35 -20.21 1.93
N ALA A 121 -15.09 -19.39 2.97
CA ALA A 121 -16.06 -18.90 3.93
C ALA A 121 -16.18 -17.37 3.81
N ASN A 122 -17.10 -16.90 2.98
CA ASN A 122 -17.31 -15.46 2.76
C ASN A 122 -18.17 -14.88 3.89
N VAL A 123 -17.58 -14.03 4.74
CA VAL A 123 -18.32 -13.38 5.83
C VAL A 123 -19.35 -12.40 5.26
N LEU A 124 -20.59 -12.48 5.75
CA LEU A 124 -21.71 -11.66 5.33
C LEU A 124 -22.07 -10.59 6.36
N SER A 125 -22.03 -10.93 7.65
CA SER A 125 -22.23 -9.97 8.73
C SER A 125 -21.51 -10.40 10.01
N ILE A 126 -21.07 -9.40 10.78
CA ILE A 126 -20.51 -9.55 12.12
C ILE A 126 -21.36 -8.69 13.06
N GLU A 127 -22.21 -9.35 13.83
CA GLU A 127 -23.06 -8.71 14.83
C GLU A 127 -22.44 -8.95 16.20
N THR A 128 -22.12 -7.88 16.91
CA THR A 128 -21.56 -7.96 18.25
C THR A 128 -22.57 -7.51 19.30
N GLU A 129 -22.47 -8.14 20.47
CA GLU A 129 -23.20 -7.84 21.70
C GLU A 129 -22.18 -7.82 22.87
N PRO A 130 -22.52 -7.32 24.07
CA PRO A 130 -21.58 -7.28 25.20
C PRO A 130 -21.03 -8.66 25.63
N ASP A 131 -21.80 -9.72 25.39
CA ASP A 131 -21.50 -11.09 25.77
C ASP A 131 -20.77 -11.89 24.68
N GLY A 132 -20.80 -11.47 23.41
CA GLY A 132 -20.05 -12.12 22.34
C GLY A 132 -20.23 -11.52 20.94
N ALA A 133 -19.77 -12.25 19.93
CA ALA A 133 -19.86 -11.92 18.52
C ALA A 133 -20.50 -13.08 17.75
N LYS A 134 -21.46 -12.76 16.88
CA LYS A 134 -22.07 -13.70 15.94
C LYS A 134 -21.62 -13.33 14.52
N VAL A 135 -20.93 -14.27 13.88
CA VAL A 135 -20.44 -14.12 12.52
C VAL A 135 -21.27 -14.98 11.59
N ARG A 136 -22.00 -14.35 10.66
CA ARG A 136 -22.69 -15.01 9.55
C ARG A 136 -21.77 -15.08 8.34
N TYR A 137 -21.68 -16.24 7.70
CA TYR A 137 -20.85 -16.44 6.51
C TYR A 137 -21.50 -17.42 5.53
N ARG A 138 -21.10 -17.34 4.27
CA ARG A 138 -21.50 -18.26 3.20
C ARG A 138 -20.36 -19.21 2.87
N SER A 139 -20.64 -20.50 2.84
CA SER A 139 -19.69 -21.53 2.42
C SER A 139 -20.41 -22.62 1.61
N ALA A 140 -19.87 -22.99 0.45
CA ALA A 140 -20.49 -23.91 -0.51
C ALA A 140 -21.97 -23.56 -0.78
N SER A 141 -22.25 -22.28 -1.04
CA SER A 141 -23.59 -21.73 -1.29
C SER A 141 -24.60 -21.85 -0.13
N ARG A 142 -24.17 -22.24 1.06
CA ARG A 142 -25.02 -22.29 2.26
C ARG A 142 -24.62 -21.21 3.26
N GLU A 143 -25.61 -20.53 3.83
CA GLU A 143 -25.36 -19.62 4.95
C GLU A 143 -25.19 -20.41 6.25
N ARG A 144 -24.22 -19.99 7.05
CA ARG A 144 -23.85 -20.58 8.33
C ARG A 144 -23.53 -19.46 9.31
N SER A 145 -23.46 -19.80 10.58
CA SER A 145 -23.00 -18.88 11.63
C SER A 145 -22.01 -19.53 12.57
N VAL A 146 -21.16 -18.71 13.18
CA VAL A 146 -20.33 -19.08 14.33
C VAL A 146 -20.52 -18.04 15.42
N ILE A 147 -20.51 -18.50 16.68
CA ILE A 147 -20.52 -17.65 17.87
C ILE A 147 -19.11 -17.70 18.46
N ALA A 148 -18.61 -16.55 18.88
CA ALA A 148 -17.32 -16.38 19.53
C ALA A 148 -17.42 -15.32 20.64
N ASP A 149 -16.46 -15.28 21.56
CA ASP A 149 -16.42 -14.22 22.58
C ASP A 149 -16.11 -12.84 22.00
N ALA A 150 -15.40 -12.80 20.87
CA ALA A 150 -15.03 -11.58 20.17
C ALA A 150 -14.66 -11.83 18.70
N ALA A 151 -14.56 -10.75 17.91
CA ALA A 151 -14.13 -10.78 16.53
C ALA A 151 -13.01 -9.76 16.24
N VAL A 152 -12.03 -10.18 15.45
CA VAL A 152 -11.05 -9.29 14.81
C VAL A 152 -11.39 -9.20 13.32
N VAL A 153 -11.65 -7.99 12.83
CA VAL A 153 -11.98 -7.72 11.43
C VAL A 153 -10.72 -7.34 10.69
N ALA A 154 -10.23 -8.25 9.84
CA ALA A 154 -9.03 -8.08 9.02
C ALA A 154 -9.37 -7.97 7.52
N LEU A 155 -10.44 -7.25 7.20
CA LEU A 155 -10.88 -6.96 5.82
C LEU A 155 -10.21 -5.70 5.29
N PRO A 156 -10.15 -5.47 3.97
CA PRO A 156 -9.93 -4.12 3.44
C PRO A 156 -10.89 -3.14 4.14
N GLY A 157 -10.36 -2.03 4.64
CA GLY A 157 -11.14 -1.12 5.49
C GLY A 157 -12.42 -0.59 4.82
N SER A 158 -12.40 -0.44 3.49
CA SER A 158 -13.54 -0.05 2.67
C SER A 158 -14.71 -1.03 2.69
N LEU A 159 -14.48 -2.30 3.06
CA LEU A 159 -15.51 -3.35 3.15
C LEU A 159 -16.07 -3.52 4.56
N VAL A 160 -15.39 -2.99 5.58
CA VAL A 160 -15.80 -3.13 6.99
C VAL A 160 -17.24 -2.66 7.23
N PRO A 161 -17.69 -1.50 6.72
CA PRO A 161 -19.07 -1.01 6.92
C PRO A 161 -20.16 -1.94 6.40
N GLN A 162 -19.87 -2.67 5.33
CA GLN A 162 -20.82 -3.58 4.69
C GLN A 162 -21.03 -4.84 5.52
N VAL A 163 -20.00 -5.22 6.31
CA VAL A 163 -19.99 -6.45 7.10
C VAL A 163 -20.28 -6.20 8.58
N CYS A 164 -20.03 -4.98 9.08
CA CYS A 164 -20.20 -4.62 10.49
C CYS A 164 -21.36 -3.61 10.64
N PRO A 165 -22.62 -4.04 10.80
CA PRO A 165 -23.76 -3.13 10.88
C PRO A 165 -23.84 -2.31 12.16
N LYS A 166 -23.09 -2.70 13.21
CA LYS A 166 -23.14 -2.07 14.54
C LYS A 166 -21.92 -1.17 14.86
N LEU A 167 -21.26 -0.64 13.83
CA LEU A 167 -20.20 0.35 14.03
C LEU A 167 -20.74 1.57 14.78
N THR A 168 -19.96 2.10 15.73
CA THR A 168 -20.31 3.40 16.34
C THR A 168 -20.24 4.50 15.28
N PRO A 169 -20.90 5.66 15.46
CA PRO A 169 -20.83 6.76 14.51
C PRO A 169 -19.39 7.20 14.19
N ALA A 170 -18.50 7.20 15.18
CA ALA A 170 -17.09 7.54 15.00
C ALA A 170 -16.32 6.48 14.19
N GLU A 171 -16.61 5.19 14.41
CA GLU A 171 -16.03 4.10 13.61
C GLU A 171 -16.52 4.15 12.17
N ARG A 172 -17.83 4.34 11.98
CA ARG A 172 -18.45 4.46 10.66
C ARG A 172 -17.83 5.60 9.85
N ALA A 173 -17.71 6.78 10.46
CA ALA A 173 -17.12 7.96 9.85
C ALA A 173 -15.65 7.77 9.43
N PHE A 174 -14.87 6.99 10.19
CA PHE A 174 -13.52 6.63 9.78
C PHE A 174 -13.54 5.69 8.57
N PHE A 175 -14.31 4.60 8.63
CA PHE A 175 -14.34 3.60 7.56
C PHE A 175 -14.96 4.10 6.25
N ASP A 176 -15.85 5.09 6.29
CA ASP A 176 -16.34 5.80 5.09
C ASP A 176 -15.22 6.44 4.26
N GLU A 177 -14.15 6.85 4.93
CA GLU A 177 -13.03 7.60 4.34
C GLU A 177 -11.85 6.69 4.00
N VAL A 178 -11.97 5.37 4.22
CA VAL A 178 -10.96 4.40 3.83
C VAL A 178 -11.17 4.02 2.37
N HIS A 179 -10.32 4.58 1.50
CA HIS A 179 -10.30 4.27 0.08
C HIS A 179 -9.06 3.45 -0.27
N TYR A 180 -9.18 2.63 -1.30
CA TYR A 180 -8.07 1.90 -1.87
C TYR A 180 -7.89 2.29 -3.33
N VAL A 181 -6.64 2.36 -3.77
CA VAL A 181 -6.33 2.39 -5.20
C VAL A 181 -6.57 0.99 -5.78
N ARG A 182 -7.23 0.96 -6.94
CA ARG A 182 -7.34 -0.24 -7.77
C ARG A 182 -6.08 -0.39 -8.60
N GLY A 183 -5.52 -1.59 -8.66
CA GLY A 183 -4.24 -1.82 -9.32
C GLY A 183 -4.25 -2.97 -10.32
N VAL A 184 -3.42 -2.83 -11.35
CA VAL A 184 -3.12 -3.89 -12.31
C VAL A 184 -1.61 -3.98 -12.44
N ILE A 185 -1.08 -5.18 -12.26
CA ILE A 185 0.36 -5.46 -12.35
C ILE A 185 0.56 -6.57 -13.39
N ALA A 186 1.46 -6.31 -14.33
CA ALA A 186 1.92 -7.30 -15.29
C ALA A 186 3.30 -7.84 -14.89
N PHE A 187 3.40 -9.15 -14.80
CA PHE A 187 4.64 -9.88 -14.61
C PHE A 187 5.13 -10.39 -15.97
N LEU A 188 6.37 -10.06 -16.32
CA LEU A 188 7.01 -10.40 -17.58
C LEU A 188 8.24 -11.28 -17.29
N LEU A 189 8.15 -12.57 -17.62
CA LEU A 189 9.31 -13.45 -17.60
C LEU A 189 10.05 -13.31 -18.92
N LEU A 190 11.36 -13.15 -18.86
CA LEU A 190 12.26 -12.93 -19.98
C LEU A 190 13.31 -14.04 -19.98
N GLU A 191 13.73 -14.47 -21.18
CA GLU A 191 14.79 -15.47 -21.32
C GLU A 191 16.11 -15.03 -20.66
N ARG A 192 16.39 -13.72 -20.67
CA ARG A 192 17.59 -13.11 -20.11
C ARG A 192 17.27 -11.84 -19.35
N ALA A 193 17.95 -11.63 -18.23
CA ALA A 193 17.87 -10.38 -17.47
C ALA A 193 18.30 -9.19 -18.35
N PRO A 194 17.48 -8.11 -18.45
CA PRO A 194 17.84 -6.93 -19.25
C PRO A 194 19.05 -6.21 -18.66
N ALA A 195 20.14 -6.09 -19.42
CA ALA A 195 21.34 -5.38 -18.97
C ALA A 195 21.08 -3.89 -18.64
N ALA A 196 20.04 -3.30 -19.23
CA ALA A 196 19.58 -1.94 -18.94
C ALA A 196 18.97 -1.77 -17.54
N LEU A 197 18.69 -2.88 -16.83
CA LEU A 197 18.06 -2.90 -15.52
C LEU A 197 18.97 -3.52 -14.43
N PRO A 198 20.15 -2.92 -14.15
CA PRO A 198 21.02 -3.39 -13.07
C PRO A 198 20.46 -3.05 -11.66
N TYR A 199 19.34 -2.34 -11.60
CA TYR A 199 18.70 -1.89 -10.37
C TYR A 199 17.47 -2.76 -10.05
N TYR A 200 17.13 -2.88 -8.76
CA TYR A 200 15.91 -3.55 -8.36
C TYR A 200 14.65 -2.76 -8.76
N GLY A 201 14.62 -1.45 -8.52
CA GLY A 201 13.45 -0.60 -8.77
C GLY A 201 13.73 0.49 -9.79
N VAL A 202 12.76 0.76 -10.66
CA VAL A 202 12.76 1.86 -11.62
C VAL A 202 11.46 2.63 -11.49
N SER A 203 11.55 3.96 -11.43
CA SER A 203 10.41 4.87 -11.40
C SER A 203 10.39 5.75 -12.64
N PHE A 204 9.22 6.06 -13.16
CA PHE A 204 9.08 6.95 -14.32
C PHE A 204 8.55 8.32 -13.89
N PRO A 205 9.20 9.43 -14.27
CA PRO A 205 8.63 10.76 -14.06
C PRO A 205 7.33 10.92 -14.83
N ARG A 206 6.32 11.49 -14.18
CA ARG A 206 4.97 11.66 -14.77
C ARG A 206 4.99 12.49 -16.05
N ARG A 207 5.93 13.43 -16.13
CA ARG A 207 6.14 14.28 -17.32
C ARG A 207 6.58 13.52 -18.57
N GLU A 208 7.12 12.31 -18.42
CA GLU A 208 7.48 11.45 -19.56
C GLU A 208 6.23 10.78 -20.18
N GLY A 209 5.06 10.91 -19.54
CA GLY A 209 3.80 10.36 -20.02
C GLY A 209 3.85 8.84 -20.16
N ILE A 210 4.55 8.18 -19.25
CA ILE A 210 4.61 6.71 -19.17
C ILE A 210 3.46 6.23 -18.29
N ASP A 211 2.66 5.32 -18.81
CA ASP A 211 1.44 4.78 -18.16
C ASP A 211 1.75 3.74 -17.07
N LEU A 212 2.98 3.74 -16.53
CA LEU A 212 3.47 2.87 -15.47
C LEU A 212 3.94 3.68 -14.27
N TYR A 213 3.58 3.26 -13.05
CA TYR A 213 4.16 3.82 -11.83
C TYR A 213 5.65 3.50 -11.71
N GLY A 214 6.02 2.28 -12.08
CA GLY A 214 7.39 1.82 -12.02
C GLY A 214 7.55 0.37 -12.45
N LEU A 215 8.78 -0.09 -12.37
CA LEU A 215 9.17 -1.48 -12.55
C LEU A 215 9.96 -1.98 -11.36
N ALA A 216 9.69 -3.23 -10.95
CA ALA A 216 10.60 -4.01 -10.13
C ALA A 216 11.25 -5.12 -10.97
N ALA A 217 12.57 -5.19 -10.95
CA ALA A 217 13.38 -6.26 -11.52
C ALA A 217 13.50 -7.39 -10.50
N ASP A 218 12.44 -8.18 -10.38
CA ASP A 218 12.30 -9.26 -9.39
C ASP A 218 13.35 -10.35 -9.51
N HIS A 219 14.03 -10.49 -10.64
CA HIS A 219 15.17 -11.42 -10.78
C HIS A 219 16.37 -11.08 -9.87
N HIS A 220 16.45 -9.87 -9.29
CA HIS A 220 17.40 -9.56 -8.22
C HIS A 220 17.04 -10.22 -6.88
N LYS A 221 15.81 -10.74 -6.74
CA LYS A 221 15.38 -11.55 -5.61
C LYS A 221 15.79 -13.00 -5.82
N GLN A 222 16.58 -13.54 -4.91
CA GLN A 222 17.01 -14.93 -4.96
C GLN A 222 15.80 -15.89 -5.06
N GLY A 223 15.81 -16.76 -6.07
CA GLY A 223 14.77 -17.76 -6.29
C GLY A 223 13.48 -17.25 -6.96
N ALA A 224 13.39 -15.96 -7.32
CA ALA A 224 12.20 -15.42 -7.99
C ALA A 224 12.15 -15.74 -9.50
N ALA A 225 13.30 -15.96 -10.14
CA ALA A 225 13.41 -16.32 -11.55
C ALA A 225 14.45 -17.44 -11.75
N PRO A 226 14.36 -18.24 -12.83
CA PRO A 226 15.42 -19.17 -13.21
C PRO A 226 16.78 -18.45 -13.35
N PRO A 227 17.91 -19.13 -13.07
CA PRO A 227 19.23 -18.54 -13.20
C PRO A 227 19.46 -17.92 -14.59
N GLY A 228 19.84 -16.64 -14.63
CA GLY A 228 20.09 -15.87 -15.86
C GLY A 228 18.86 -15.27 -16.52
N ALA A 229 17.64 -15.73 -16.18
CA ALA A 229 16.39 -15.19 -16.69
C ALA A 229 16.07 -13.83 -16.07
N GLY A 230 15.28 -13.02 -16.79
CA GLY A 230 14.72 -11.79 -16.26
C GLY A 230 13.31 -12.00 -15.76
N LEU A 231 12.95 -11.42 -14.62
CA LEU A 231 11.57 -11.27 -14.19
C LEU A 231 11.34 -9.80 -13.87
N LEU A 232 10.33 -9.22 -14.50
CA LEU A 232 9.91 -7.84 -14.29
C LEU A 232 8.47 -7.82 -13.78
N ASN A 233 8.21 -6.97 -12.80
CA ASN A 233 6.90 -6.58 -12.33
C ASN A 233 6.69 -5.12 -12.77
N ALA A 234 5.65 -4.86 -13.57
CA ALA A 234 5.28 -3.54 -14.05
C ALA A 234 3.89 -3.16 -13.51
N ALA A 235 3.85 -2.13 -12.67
CA ALA A 235 2.62 -1.59 -12.11
C ALA A 235 2.07 -0.48 -13.00
N LEU A 236 0.81 -0.61 -13.43
CA LEU A 236 0.12 0.43 -14.20
C LEU A 236 -0.25 1.62 -13.30
N THR A 237 -0.26 2.82 -13.86
CA THR A 237 -0.89 3.97 -13.18
C THR A 237 -2.37 3.70 -12.93
N ALA A 238 -2.96 4.33 -11.90
CA ALA A 238 -4.37 4.14 -11.56
C ALA A 238 -5.27 4.34 -12.79
N ARG A 239 -5.12 5.46 -13.52
CA ARG A 239 -5.89 5.75 -14.74
C ARG A 239 -5.84 4.60 -15.76
N THR A 240 -4.65 4.04 -15.97
CA THR A 240 -4.44 2.97 -16.95
C THR A 240 -4.97 1.64 -16.44
N ALA A 241 -4.81 1.34 -15.15
CA ALA A 241 -5.43 0.21 -14.48
C ALA A 241 -6.96 0.24 -14.62
N GLU A 242 -7.59 1.41 -14.48
CA GLU A 242 -9.03 1.57 -14.69
C GLU A 242 -9.43 1.34 -16.15
N ARG A 243 -8.70 1.96 -17.09
CA ARG A 243 -8.97 1.84 -18.53
C ARG A 243 -8.84 0.41 -19.04
N LEU A 244 -7.92 -0.37 -18.48
CA LEU A 244 -7.61 -1.74 -18.90
C LEU A 244 -8.20 -2.82 -17.97
N TRP A 245 -9.07 -2.44 -17.03
CA TRP A 245 -9.57 -3.35 -16.01
C TRP A 245 -10.22 -4.62 -16.57
N GLU A 246 -11.17 -4.43 -17.49
CA GLU A 246 -11.90 -5.51 -18.18
C GLU A 246 -11.19 -5.99 -19.46
N ALA A 247 -10.01 -5.44 -19.78
CA ALA A 247 -9.27 -5.82 -20.96
C ALA A 247 -8.65 -7.23 -20.77
N PRO A 248 -8.53 -8.05 -21.83
CA PRO A 248 -7.80 -9.31 -21.76
C PRO A 248 -6.34 -9.11 -21.35
N ASP A 249 -5.76 -10.08 -20.64
CA ASP A 249 -4.37 -10.02 -20.16
C ASP A 249 -3.37 -9.71 -21.28
N ALA A 250 -3.58 -10.25 -22.49
CA ALA A 250 -2.73 -9.98 -23.64
C ALA A 250 -2.70 -8.48 -24.03
N ALA A 251 -3.83 -7.77 -23.90
CA ALA A 251 -3.90 -6.34 -24.19
C ALA A 251 -3.18 -5.52 -23.10
N VAL A 252 -3.28 -5.94 -21.83
CA VAL A 252 -2.53 -5.34 -20.71
C VAL A 252 -1.03 -5.49 -20.95
N VAL A 253 -0.58 -6.71 -21.25
CA VAL A 253 0.83 -7.01 -21.55
C VAL A 253 1.32 -6.21 -22.74
N GLN A 254 0.54 -6.15 -23.83
CA GLN A 254 0.92 -5.40 -25.01
C GLN A 254 1.11 -3.91 -24.69
N HIS A 255 0.19 -3.33 -23.91
CA HIS A 255 0.31 -1.95 -23.46
C HIS A 255 1.59 -1.73 -22.63
N VAL A 256 1.89 -2.60 -21.67
CA VAL A 256 3.12 -2.52 -20.87
C VAL A 256 4.38 -2.60 -21.75
N VAL A 257 4.41 -3.51 -22.72
CA VAL A 257 5.56 -3.65 -23.65
C VAL A 257 5.74 -2.41 -24.51
N ASP A 258 4.65 -1.80 -24.98
CA ASP A 258 4.71 -0.58 -25.79
C ASP A 258 5.14 0.63 -24.96
N GLU A 259 4.72 0.72 -23.70
CA GLU A 259 5.22 1.73 -22.75
C GLU A 259 6.71 1.56 -22.48
N LEU A 260 7.17 0.34 -22.22
CA LEU A 260 8.59 0.07 -21.98
C LEU A 260 9.47 0.37 -23.20
N ALA A 261 8.95 0.16 -24.41
CA ALA A 261 9.64 0.50 -25.66
C ALA A 261 9.95 2.00 -25.81
N ARG A 262 9.22 2.87 -25.11
CA ARG A 262 9.46 4.32 -25.06
C ARG A 262 10.54 4.73 -24.06
N THR A 263 11.05 3.78 -23.27
CA THR A 263 12.02 4.02 -22.19
C THR A 263 13.38 3.40 -22.54
N PRO A 264 14.45 3.70 -21.79
CA PRO A 264 15.75 3.03 -21.96
C PRO A 264 15.72 1.50 -21.77
N VAL A 265 14.65 0.93 -21.20
CA VAL A 265 14.45 -0.52 -21.12
C VAL A 265 14.29 -1.14 -22.52
N GLY A 266 13.66 -0.40 -23.43
CA GLY A 266 13.39 -0.84 -24.79
C GLY A 266 12.24 -1.86 -24.87
N ARG A 267 12.01 -2.35 -26.09
CA ARG A 267 10.92 -3.30 -26.36
C ARG A 267 11.31 -4.70 -25.87
N LEU A 268 10.41 -5.33 -25.13
CA LEU A 268 10.59 -6.67 -24.59
C LEU A 268 9.71 -7.69 -25.32
N ALA A 269 10.14 -8.95 -25.32
CA ALA A 269 9.39 -10.08 -25.86
C ALA A 269 9.34 -11.20 -24.81
N PRO A 270 8.46 -11.09 -23.79
CA PRO A 270 8.39 -12.08 -22.72
C PRO A 270 7.74 -13.39 -23.20
N PRO A 271 8.43 -14.55 -23.12
CA PRO A 271 7.83 -15.85 -23.45
C PRO A 271 6.67 -16.24 -22.53
N GLN A 272 6.64 -15.72 -21.29
CA GLN A 272 5.57 -15.97 -20.34
C GLN A 272 5.20 -14.71 -19.59
N THR A 273 3.90 -14.53 -19.34
CA THR A 273 3.37 -13.37 -18.65
C THR A 273 2.25 -13.77 -17.69
N ALA A 274 2.07 -12.99 -16.64
CA ALA A 274 0.91 -13.08 -15.76
C ALA A 274 0.38 -11.67 -15.45
N VAL A 275 -0.93 -11.49 -15.47
CA VAL A 275 -1.56 -10.23 -15.07
C VAL A 275 -2.36 -10.47 -13.81
N HIS A 276 -2.20 -9.57 -12.85
CA HIS A 276 -2.95 -9.60 -11.61
C HIS A 276 -3.71 -8.27 -11.44
N ARG A 277 -4.92 -8.37 -10.90
CA ARG A 277 -5.87 -7.27 -10.74
C ARG A 277 -6.34 -7.23 -9.30
N TRP A 278 -6.24 -6.07 -8.66
CA TRP A 278 -6.65 -5.87 -7.27
C TRP A 278 -7.63 -4.71 -7.18
N GLU A 279 -8.87 -5.01 -6.80
CA GLU A 279 -9.91 -3.99 -6.61
C GLU A 279 -9.53 -3.03 -5.48
N ALA A 280 -9.02 -3.58 -4.38
CA ALA A 280 -8.47 -2.85 -3.24
C ALA A 280 -6.99 -3.24 -3.08
N MET A 281 -6.10 -2.52 -3.78
CA MET A 281 -4.66 -2.85 -3.78
C MET A 281 -3.94 -2.23 -2.59
N LEU A 282 -3.95 -0.89 -2.48
CA LEU A 282 -3.28 -0.16 -1.39
C LEU A 282 -4.19 0.93 -0.82
N PRO A 283 -4.24 1.10 0.51
CA PRO A 283 -5.04 2.15 1.14
C PRO A 283 -4.44 3.54 0.84
N GLN A 284 -5.31 4.50 0.52
CA GLN A 284 -4.91 5.86 0.20
C GLN A 284 -4.96 6.78 1.43
N PHE A 285 -3.79 7.24 1.88
CA PHE A 285 -3.65 8.17 3.01
C PHE A 285 -3.85 9.61 2.52
N ARG A 286 -5.09 9.91 2.13
CA ARG A 286 -5.56 11.20 1.62
C ARG A 286 -5.46 12.32 2.67
N VAL A 287 -5.69 13.56 2.23
CA VAL A 287 -5.72 14.73 3.15
C VAL A 287 -6.74 14.52 4.26
N GLY A 288 -6.29 14.73 5.50
CA GLY A 288 -7.05 14.55 6.74
C GLY A 288 -7.13 13.09 7.23
N TYR A 289 -6.58 12.12 6.50
CA TYR A 289 -6.65 10.71 6.86
C TYR A 289 -5.98 10.42 8.21
N THR A 290 -4.81 10.99 8.47
CA THR A 290 -4.09 10.75 9.73
C THR A 290 -4.81 11.38 10.93
N ALA A 291 -5.50 12.50 10.71
CA ALA A 291 -6.36 13.12 11.74
C ALA A 291 -7.60 12.27 12.04
N ARG A 292 -8.25 11.73 11.01
CA ARG A 292 -9.37 10.78 11.16
C ARG A 292 -8.92 9.51 11.86
N LEU A 293 -7.74 8.99 11.52
CA LEU A 293 -7.14 7.83 12.16
C LEU A 293 -6.84 8.11 13.65
N ALA A 294 -6.32 9.29 13.99
CA ALA A 294 -6.10 9.68 15.38
C ALA A 294 -7.41 9.66 16.18
N ALA A 295 -8.47 10.29 15.64
CA ALA A 295 -9.80 10.29 16.26
C ALA A 295 -10.37 8.87 16.41
N PHE A 296 -10.22 8.03 15.39
CA PHE A 296 -10.62 6.63 15.43
C PHE A 296 -9.87 5.85 16.51
N LEU A 297 -8.55 5.97 16.60
CA LEU A 297 -7.75 5.23 17.58
C LEU A 297 -8.00 5.71 19.01
N SER A 298 -8.29 7.01 19.21
CA SER A 298 -8.60 7.59 20.53
C SER A 298 -10.07 7.51 20.93
N ARG A 299 -10.94 6.90 20.10
CA ARG A 299 -12.38 6.82 20.38
C ARG A 299 -12.66 6.11 21.72
N THR A 300 -13.56 6.69 22.50
CA THR A 300 -14.02 6.14 23.78
C THR A 300 -15.19 5.19 23.59
N ASP A 301 -16.13 5.56 22.72
CA ASP A 301 -17.23 4.70 22.29
C ASP A 301 -16.75 3.72 21.20
N ARG A 302 -16.92 2.43 21.45
CA ARG A 302 -16.39 1.34 20.63
C ARG A 302 -17.44 0.27 20.40
N SER A 303 -17.43 -0.32 19.20
CA SER A 303 -18.17 -1.55 18.96
C SER A 303 -17.75 -2.60 19.99
N PRO A 304 -18.69 -3.16 20.78
CA PRO A 304 -18.33 -4.13 21.81
C PRO A 304 -17.74 -5.38 21.15
N ARG A 305 -16.73 -5.99 21.81
CA ARG A 305 -16.12 -7.27 21.38
C ARG A 305 -15.58 -7.28 19.94
N LEU A 306 -15.25 -6.10 19.39
CA LEU A 306 -14.76 -5.95 18.02
C LEU A 306 -13.42 -5.21 18.02
N ALA A 307 -12.43 -5.75 17.29
CA ALA A 307 -11.19 -5.06 16.98
C ALA A 307 -10.94 -5.08 15.48
N PHE A 308 -10.14 -4.14 14.99
CA PHE A 308 -9.89 -3.94 13.56
C PHE A 308 -8.41 -4.07 13.26
N ALA A 309 -8.08 -4.76 12.18
CA ALA A 309 -6.72 -4.96 11.71
C ALA A 309 -6.64 -4.75 10.19
N GLY A 310 -5.56 -4.13 9.73
CA GLY A 310 -5.33 -3.87 8.32
C GLY A 310 -4.23 -2.85 8.11
N ASP A 311 -3.72 -2.82 6.90
CA ASP A 311 -2.74 -1.83 6.42
C ASP A 311 -3.26 -0.39 6.56
N TYR A 312 -4.56 -0.17 6.35
CA TYR A 312 -5.22 1.13 6.50
C TYR A 312 -5.10 1.78 7.90
N LEU A 313 -4.69 1.04 8.93
CA LEU A 313 -4.48 1.56 10.29
C LEU A 313 -3.03 2.03 10.56
N VAL A 314 -2.10 1.76 9.64
CA VAL A 314 -0.66 2.03 9.85
C VAL A 314 0.01 2.53 8.57
N GLY A 315 -0.14 1.83 7.45
CA GLY A 315 0.45 2.20 6.17
C GLY A 315 0.32 1.10 5.12
N PRO A 316 0.51 1.42 3.83
CA PRO A 316 0.32 0.50 2.70
C PRO A 316 1.52 -0.46 2.52
N TYR A 317 1.85 -1.26 3.54
CA TYR A 317 2.95 -2.23 3.49
C TYR A 317 2.74 -3.40 4.48
N THR A 318 3.51 -4.48 4.30
CA THR A 318 3.26 -5.76 5.00
C THR A 318 3.45 -5.65 6.51
N GLU A 319 4.49 -4.96 6.95
CA GLU A 319 4.82 -4.74 8.36
C GLU A 319 3.75 -3.90 9.06
N ALA A 320 3.09 -2.99 8.34
CA ALA A 320 1.96 -2.23 8.84
C ALA A 320 0.74 -3.12 9.13
N ALA A 321 0.40 -4.03 8.21
CA ALA A 321 -0.68 -5.01 8.42
C ALA A 321 -0.37 -5.98 9.58
N LEU A 322 0.89 -6.43 9.70
CA LEU A 322 1.34 -7.22 10.85
C LEU A 322 1.18 -6.44 12.16
N THR A 323 1.63 -5.18 12.16
CA THR A 323 1.58 -4.31 13.33
C THR A 323 0.15 -4.06 13.80
N SER A 324 -0.79 -3.76 12.89
CA SER A 324 -2.19 -3.58 13.25
C SER A 324 -2.85 -4.88 13.71
N GLY A 325 -2.48 -6.03 13.14
CA GLY A 325 -2.90 -7.35 13.62
C GLY A 325 -2.48 -7.62 15.07
N MET A 326 -1.22 -7.33 15.42
CA MET A 326 -0.72 -7.47 16.79
C MET A 326 -1.43 -6.52 17.76
N ARG A 327 -1.72 -5.29 17.33
CA ARG A 327 -2.48 -4.30 18.12
C ARG A 327 -3.91 -4.78 18.38
N ALA A 328 -4.60 -5.26 17.35
CA ALA A 328 -5.95 -5.79 17.47
C ALA A 328 -6.03 -7.01 18.40
N ALA A 329 -5.07 -7.94 18.29
CA ALA A 329 -4.98 -9.08 19.20
C ALA A 329 -4.78 -8.65 20.67
N THR A 330 -3.91 -7.65 20.90
CA THR A 330 -3.69 -7.09 22.25
C THR A 330 -4.91 -6.36 22.78
N GLU A 331 -5.59 -5.58 21.95
CA GLU A 331 -6.81 -4.85 22.29
C GLU A 331 -7.91 -5.83 22.72
N ILE A 332 -8.15 -6.88 21.94
CA ILE A 332 -9.22 -7.82 22.21
C ILE A 332 -8.92 -8.72 23.42
N ALA A 333 -7.66 -9.14 23.61
CA ALA A 333 -7.26 -9.89 24.80
C ALA A 333 -7.55 -9.10 26.08
N ARG A 334 -7.15 -7.82 26.14
CA ARG A 334 -7.43 -6.94 27.29
C ARG A 334 -8.93 -6.72 27.53
N ALA A 335 -9.74 -6.71 26.47
CA ALA A 335 -11.19 -6.58 26.60
C ALA A 335 -11.84 -7.87 27.15
N LEU A 336 -11.22 -9.03 26.93
CA LEU A 336 -11.66 -10.33 27.45
C LEU A 336 -11.20 -10.55 28.90
N ASP A 337 -9.96 -10.16 29.25
CA ASP A 337 -9.37 -10.33 30.59
C ASP A 337 -10.03 -9.46 31.69
N LYS A 338 -10.79 -8.44 31.31
CA LYS A 338 -11.55 -7.59 32.27
C LYS A 338 -12.86 -8.25 32.78
N ARG A 339 -13.07 -9.54 32.51
CA ARG A 339 -14.17 -10.36 33.04
C ARG A 339 -13.74 -11.09 34.30
#